data_AF-A0A838U6K9-F1
#
_entry.id   AF-A0A838U6K9-F1
#
_cell.length_a   1.000
_cell.length_b   1.000
_cell.length_c   1.000
_cell.angle_alpha   90.00
_cell.angle_beta   90.00
_cell.angle_gamma   90.00
#
_symmetry.space_group_name_H-M   'P 1'
#
loop_
_entity.id
_entity.type
_entity.pdbx_description
1 polymer ?
#
loop_
_entity_poly.entity_id
_entity_poly.type
_entity_poly.pdbx_seq_one_letter_code
_entity_poly.pdbx_strand_id
1 'polypeptide(L)'
;MIYDPEITLGEARAEYFRRSGFSDDGGYSDRWIKVKVWRVPIWLPNTAGRVEAVKLHDLHHVLTEYPTTWRGEAEISAWEIGSGGLRSFWEGWWLDLMNVAQGLIVNPGGVYRGFMRGRQSENLFASEFNDRLLGSAVGEYRHRLGLEHTLSSPSLSDYAAFVFWVTLAVLIYLISVGVPVALISLLVYWIIFW
;
A
#
# COMPACT_ATOMS: atom_id res chain seq x y z
N MET A 1 -2.50 20.53 3.68
CA MET A 1 -2.76 19.18 4.21
C MET A 1 -4.27 19.02 4.32
N ILE A 2 -4.79 17.87 3.92
CA ILE A 2 -6.21 17.49 3.96
C ILE A 2 -6.68 17.30 5.41
N TYR A 3 -5.86 16.68 6.24
CA TYR A 3 -6.18 16.41 7.66
C TYR A 3 -5.48 17.43 8.56
N ASP A 4 -6.25 18.03 9.45
CA ASP A 4 -5.78 18.97 10.48
C ASP A 4 -4.72 18.27 11.36
N PRO A 5 -3.55 18.88 11.60
CA PRO A 5 -2.52 18.27 12.44
C PRO A 5 -2.95 18.04 13.90
N GLU A 6 -3.95 18.77 14.41
CA GLU A 6 -4.38 18.70 15.81
C GLU A 6 -5.44 17.63 16.09
N ILE A 7 -6.13 17.13 15.06
CA ILE A 7 -7.08 16.03 15.24
C ILE A 7 -6.36 14.71 15.44
N THR A 8 -7.03 13.75 16.08
CA THR A 8 -6.48 12.43 16.34
C THR A 8 -6.40 11.58 15.08
N LEU A 9 -5.50 10.59 15.06
CA LEU A 9 -5.43 9.60 13.98
C LEU A 9 -6.75 8.83 13.80
N GLY A 10 -7.47 8.57 14.89
CA GLY A 10 -8.79 7.96 14.87
C GLY A 10 -9.84 8.80 14.14
N GLU A 11 -9.92 10.09 14.47
CA GLU A 11 -10.83 11.04 13.80
C GLU A 11 -10.46 11.23 12.33
N ALA A 12 -9.17 11.40 12.03
CA ALA A 12 -8.69 11.57 10.67
C ALA A 12 -8.94 10.31 9.81
N ARG A 13 -8.80 9.11 10.39
CA ARG A 13 -9.15 7.85 9.71
C ARG A 13 -10.65 7.73 9.45
N ALA A 14 -11.50 8.13 10.40
CA ALA A 14 -12.94 8.15 10.17
C ALA A 14 -13.31 9.11 9.02
N GLU A 15 -12.68 10.28 8.96
CA GLU A 15 -12.84 11.22 7.83
C GLU A 15 -12.36 10.62 6.50
N TYR A 16 -11.21 9.95 6.52
CA TYR A 16 -10.67 9.22 5.38
C TYR A 16 -11.65 8.17 4.84
N PHE A 17 -12.29 7.38 5.71
CA PHE A 17 -13.30 6.40 5.31
C PHE A 17 -14.49 7.05 4.64
N ARG A 18 -15.06 8.10 5.25
CA ARG A 18 -16.19 8.82 4.65
C ARG A 18 -15.85 9.39 3.28
N ARG A 19 -14.65 9.97 3.13
CA ARG A 19 -14.18 10.55 1.87
C ARG A 19 -13.93 9.51 0.79
N SER A 20 -13.45 8.33 1.17
CA SER A 20 -13.18 7.22 0.26
C SER A 20 -14.43 6.39 -0.08
N GLY A 21 -15.56 6.66 0.59
CA GLY A 21 -16.80 5.91 0.42
C GLY A 21 -16.75 4.50 1.02
N PHE A 22 -15.93 4.30 2.06
CA PHE A 22 -15.87 3.06 2.83
C PHE A 22 -16.96 3.05 3.92
N SER A 23 -17.21 1.88 4.50
CA SER A 23 -18.04 1.77 5.71
C SER A 23 -17.37 2.46 6.90
N ASP A 24 -18.12 2.69 7.98
CA ASP A 24 -17.63 3.35 9.19
C ASP A 24 -16.45 2.60 9.85
N ASP A 25 -16.36 1.28 9.65
CA ASP A 25 -15.26 0.44 10.12
C ASP A 25 -14.20 0.15 9.04
N GLY A 26 -14.28 0.76 7.86
CA GLY A 26 -13.35 0.52 6.74
C GLY A 26 -13.46 -0.87 6.11
N GLY A 27 -14.48 -1.66 6.47
CA GLY A 27 -14.65 -3.05 6.03
C GLY A 27 -13.79 -4.03 6.83
N TYR A 28 -13.28 -3.64 8.01
CA TYR A 28 -12.46 -4.52 8.84
C TYR A 28 -13.22 -5.73 9.38
N SER A 29 -14.53 -5.59 9.61
CA SER A 29 -15.38 -6.68 10.08
C SER A 29 -15.95 -7.54 8.95
N ASP A 30 -15.73 -7.16 7.68
CA ASP A 30 -16.22 -7.92 6.54
C ASP A 30 -15.56 -9.29 6.45
N ARG A 31 -16.35 -10.32 6.14
CA ARG A 31 -15.81 -11.67 5.92
C ARG A 31 -15.06 -11.81 4.59
N TRP A 32 -15.45 -11.01 3.60
CA TRP A 32 -14.93 -11.05 2.24
C TRP A 32 -14.59 -9.66 1.77
N ILE A 33 -13.42 -9.49 1.19
CA ILE A 33 -13.01 -8.25 0.55
C ILE A 33 -13.23 -8.36 -0.95
N LYS A 34 -13.50 -7.23 -1.60
CA LYS A 34 -13.57 -7.14 -3.06
C LYS A 34 -12.31 -6.44 -3.58
N VAL A 35 -11.41 -7.20 -4.18
CA VAL A 35 -10.24 -6.66 -4.88
C VAL A 35 -10.57 -6.55 -6.37
N LYS A 36 -10.21 -5.42 -6.99
CA LYS A 36 -10.35 -5.26 -8.45
C LYS A 36 -9.01 -5.54 -9.10
N VAL A 37 -8.87 -6.70 -9.75
CA VAL A 37 -7.77 -6.94 -10.68
C VAL A 37 -8.20 -6.40 -12.03
N TRP A 38 -7.71 -5.22 -12.40
CA TRP A 38 -8.22 -4.45 -13.53
C TRP A 38 -9.74 -4.22 -13.41
N ARG A 39 -10.54 -4.75 -14.34
CA ARG A 39 -12.01 -4.64 -14.36
C ARG A 39 -12.71 -5.84 -13.74
N VAL A 40 -11.98 -6.87 -13.32
CA VAL A 40 -12.55 -8.10 -12.80
C VAL A 40 -12.58 -8.02 -11.26
N PRO A 41 -13.78 -8.08 -10.64
CA PRO A 41 -13.86 -8.17 -9.20
C PRO A 41 -13.52 -9.59 -8.75
N ILE A 42 -12.61 -9.71 -7.78
CA ILE A 42 -12.23 -10.95 -7.12
C ILE A 42 -12.56 -10.80 -5.64
N TRP A 43 -13.22 -11.82 -5.08
CA TRP A 43 -13.52 -11.86 -3.66
C TRP A 43 -12.54 -12.77 -2.94
N LEU A 44 -11.90 -12.23 -1.90
CA LEU A 44 -10.93 -12.96 -1.08
C LEU A 44 -11.40 -12.96 0.37
N PRO A 45 -11.10 -13.99 1.16
CA PRO A 45 -11.38 -13.98 2.59
C PRO A 45 -10.61 -12.84 3.26
N ASN A 46 -11.25 -12.12 4.17
CA ASN A 46 -10.59 -11.09 4.97
C ASN A 46 -9.86 -11.77 6.14
N THR A 47 -8.59 -12.09 5.95
CA THR A 47 -7.79 -12.80 6.97
C THR A 47 -7.43 -11.85 8.13
N ALA A 48 -7.21 -12.40 9.32
CA ALA A 48 -6.80 -11.58 10.48
C ALA A 48 -5.50 -10.81 10.21
N GLY A 49 -4.51 -11.46 9.58
CA GLY A 49 -3.25 -10.83 9.21
C GLY A 49 -3.42 -9.68 8.21
N ARG A 50 -4.34 -9.82 7.24
CA ARG A 50 -4.71 -8.70 6.35
C ARG A 50 -5.32 -7.54 7.13
N VAL A 51 -6.28 -7.85 8.01
CA VAL A 51 -6.99 -6.83 8.79
C VAL A 51 -6.02 -6.02 9.67
N GLU A 52 -4.99 -6.67 10.23
CA GLU A 52 -3.93 -5.97 10.96
C GLU A 52 -3.09 -5.06 10.06
N ALA A 53 -2.68 -5.54 8.88
CA ALA A 53 -1.90 -4.74 7.94
C ALA A 53 -2.69 -3.53 7.40
N VAL A 54 -3.95 -3.75 6.97
CA VAL A 54 -4.79 -2.71 6.35
C VAL A 54 -5.11 -1.58 7.33
N LYS A 55 -5.25 -1.88 8.62
CA LYS A 55 -5.45 -0.88 9.67
C LYS A 55 -4.30 0.13 9.75
N LEU A 56 -3.06 -0.32 9.59
CA LEU A 56 -1.88 0.54 9.59
C LEU A 56 -1.72 1.26 8.24
N HIS A 57 -1.99 0.57 7.14
CA HIS A 57 -2.02 1.13 5.79
C HIS A 57 -3.04 2.29 5.63
N ASP A 58 -4.24 2.16 6.18
CA ASP A 58 -5.23 3.24 6.18
C ASP A 58 -4.73 4.49 6.94
N LEU A 59 -3.98 4.29 8.03
CA LEU A 59 -3.33 5.40 8.72
C LEU A 59 -2.19 5.99 7.89
N HIS A 60 -1.50 5.20 7.06
CA HIS A 60 -0.54 5.74 6.11
C HIS A 60 -1.20 6.66 5.08
N HIS A 61 -2.39 6.34 4.59
CA HIS A 61 -3.15 7.25 3.72
C HIS A 61 -3.44 8.59 4.41
N VAL A 62 -3.85 8.57 5.68
CA VAL A 62 -4.06 9.78 6.49
C VAL A 62 -2.76 10.59 6.61
N LEU A 63 -1.66 9.93 6.97
CA LEU A 63 -0.39 10.57 7.27
C LEU A 63 0.30 11.13 6.02
N THR A 64 0.31 10.38 4.94
CA THR A 64 1.00 10.71 3.69
C THR A 64 0.17 11.54 2.72
N GLU A 65 -1.16 11.48 2.86
CA GLU A 65 -2.17 12.08 1.99
C GLU A 65 -2.20 11.54 0.55
N TYR A 66 -1.60 10.37 0.30
CA TYR A 66 -1.80 9.69 -0.97
C TYR A 66 -3.28 9.27 -1.12
N PRO A 67 -3.90 9.49 -2.29
CA PRO A 67 -5.32 9.19 -2.47
C PRO A 67 -5.57 7.70 -2.73
N THR A 68 -6.78 7.22 -2.46
CA THR A 68 -7.25 5.83 -2.74
C THR A 68 -7.59 5.60 -4.21
N THR A 69 -6.72 6.07 -5.09
CA THR A 69 -6.79 5.86 -6.55
C THR A 69 -5.69 4.90 -6.96
N TRP A 70 -5.79 4.22 -8.11
CA TRP A 70 -4.70 3.37 -8.60
C TRP A 70 -3.33 4.06 -8.65
N ARG A 71 -3.31 5.38 -8.89
CA ARG A 71 -2.07 6.16 -8.89
C ARG A 71 -1.54 6.39 -7.48
N GLY A 72 -2.43 6.62 -6.50
CA GLY A 72 -2.06 6.86 -5.12
C GLY A 72 -1.74 5.57 -4.36
N GLU A 73 -2.44 4.46 -4.66
CA GLU A 73 -2.08 3.11 -4.20
C GLU A 73 -0.66 2.74 -4.65
N ALA A 74 -0.31 3.03 -5.90
CA ALA A 74 1.06 2.84 -6.39
C ALA A 74 2.09 3.73 -5.68
N GLU A 75 1.73 4.98 -5.33
CA GLU A 75 2.60 5.91 -4.60
C GLU A 75 2.81 5.47 -3.14
N ILE A 76 1.74 5.08 -2.44
CA ILE A 76 1.82 4.65 -1.04
C ILE A 76 2.53 3.32 -0.90
N SER A 77 2.27 2.34 -1.76
CA SER A 77 2.99 1.06 -1.75
C SER A 77 4.49 1.25 -2.00
N ALA A 78 4.86 2.17 -2.90
CA ALA A 78 6.27 2.50 -3.11
C ALA A 78 6.89 3.17 -1.88
N TRP A 79 6.14 4.07 -1.22
CA TRP A 79 6.55 4.72 0.02
C TRP A 79 6.71 3.70 1.17
N GLU A 80 5.74 2.80 1.37
CA GLU A 80 5.75 1.75 2.39
C GLU A 80 6.97 0.82 2.24
N ILE A 81 7.29 0.39 1.01
CA ILE A 81 8.51 -0.36 0.72
C ILE A 81 9.76 0.48 1.02
N GLY A 82 9.79 1.74 0.59
CA GLY A 82 10.93 2.64 0.79
C GLY A 82 11.24 2.95 2.26
N SER A 83 10.21 3.03 3.10
CA SER A 83 10.27 3.42 4.52
C SER A 83 10.49 2.26 5.48
N GLY A 84 11.10 1.17 5.01
CA GLY A 84 11.42 -0.01 5.83
C GLY A 84 10.54 -1.24 5.58
N GLY A 85 9.58 -1.15 4.65
CA GLY A 85 8.73 -2.27 4.26
C GLY A 85 7.66 -2.63 5.29
N LEU A 86 7.08 -3.83 5.12
CA LEU A 86 5.85 -4.25 5.79
C LEU A 86 6.08 -5.31 6.87
N ARG A 87 7.34 -5.48 7.32
CA ARG A 87 7.72 -6.46 8.35
C ARG A 87 7.18 -7.87 8.04
N SER A 88 6.39 -8.45 8.95
CA SER A 88 5.81 -9.80 8.83
C SER A 88 4.49 -9.85 8.05
N PHE A 89 3.96 -8.72 7.56
CA PHE A 89 2.72 -8.67 6.80
C PHE A 89 2.93 -9.12 5.36
N TRP A 90 3.07 -10.43 5.14
CA TRP A 90 3.38 -11.02 3.84
C TRP A 90 2.32 -10.71 2.76
N GLU A 91 1.04 -10.64 3.14
CA GLU A 91 -0.04 -10.26 2.22
C GLU A 91 0.11 -8.82 1.73
N GLY A 92 0.51 -7.92 2.63
CA GLY A 92 0.83 -6.54 2.29
C GLY A 92 2.03 -6.47 1.34
N TRP A 93 3.10 -7.23 1.62
CA TRP A 93 4.27 -7.28 0.73
C TRP A 93 3.89 -7.67 -0.70
N TRP A 94 3.04 -8.69 -0.86
CA TRP A 94 2.54 -9.08 -2.17
C TRP A 94 1.80 -7.91 -2.83
N LEU A 95 0.86 -7.27 -2.11
CA LEU A 95 0.00 -6.21 -2.64
C LEU A 95 0.81 -4.99 -3.06
N ASP A 96 1.77 -4.57 -2.23
CA ASP A 96 2.61 -3.43 -2.53
C ASP A 96 3.51 -3.64 -3.73
N LEU A 97 4.10 -4.82 -3.86
CA LEU A 97 4.92 -5.16 -5.02
C LEU A 97 4.08 -5.14 -6.31
N MET A 98 2.81 -5.48 -6.22
CA MET A 98 1.90 -5.53 -7.37
C MET A 98 1.42 -4.14 -7.75
N ASN A 99 1.09 -3.31 -6.76
CA ASN A 99 0.78 -1.90 -6.91
C ASN A 99 1.98 -1.13 -7.49
N VAL A 100 3.21 -1.42 -7.04
CA VAL A 100 4.43 -0.82 -7.60
C VAL A 100 4.59 -1.21 -9.07
N ALA A 101 4.49 -2.51 -9.41
CA ALA A 101 4.63 -2.97 -10.79
C ALA A 101 3.58 -2.35 -11.72
N GLN A 102 2.31 -2.31 -11.30
CA GLN A 102 1.24 -1.60 -12.01
C GLN A 102 1.52 -0.09 -12.10
N GLY A 103 2.02 0.48 -11.01
CA GLY A 103 2.41 1.88 -10.85
C GLY A 103 3.42 2.35 -11.89
N LEU A 104 4.35 1.49 -12.31
CA LEU A 104 5.34 1.81 -13.35
C LEU A 104 4.68 2.15 -14.70
N ILE A 105 3.46 1.67 -14.95
CA ILE A 105 2.68 1.97 -16.16
C ILE A 105 1.79 3.20 -15.95
N VAL A 106 1.11 3.30 -14.81
CA VAL A 106 0.05 4.32 -14.59
C VAL A 106 0.55 5.62 -13.94
N ASN A 107 1.64 5.56 -13.17
CA ASN A 107 2.21 6.66 -12.42
C ASN A 107 3.70 6.44 -12.06
N PRO A 108 4.60 6.23 -13.04
CA PRO A 108 6.01 5.91 -12.76
C PRO A 108 6.72 7.00 -11.96
N GLY A 109 6.44 8.27 -12.25
CA GLY A 109 6.98 9.40 -11.50
C GLY A 109 6.50 9.41 -10.04
N GLY A 110 5.25 9.00 -9.80
CA GLY A 110 4.71 8.82 -8.45
C GLY A 110 5.41 7.71 -7.68
N VAL A 111 5.55 6.53 -8.28
CA VAL A 111 6.27 5.39 -7.67
C VAL A 111 7.67 5.81 -7.25
N TYR A 112 8.41 6.50 -8.12
CA TYR A 112 9.73 7.02 -7.79
C TYR A 112 9.69 8.01 -6.62
N ARG A 113 8.83 9.04 -6.66
CA ARG A 113 8.72 10.02 -5.58
C ARG A 113 8.30 9.40 -4.25
N GLY A 114 7.34 8.48 -4.29
CA GLY A 114 6.84 7.74 -3.13
C GLY A 114 7.95 6.96 -2.47
N PHE A 115 8.69 6.17 -3.25
CA PHE A 115 9.85 5.43 -2.76
C PHE A 115 10.93 6.34 -2.18
N MET A 116 11.31 7.42 -2.88
CA MET A 116 12.35 8.33 -2.39
C MET A 116 11.95 9.07 -1.12
N ARG A 117 10.67 9.45 -0.99
CA ARG A 117 10.10 9.96 0.27
C ARG A 117 10.19 8.89 1.35
N GLY A 118 9.86 7.63 1.02
CA GLY A 118 9.93 6.50 1.94
C GLY A 118 11.35 6.29 2.47
N ARG A 119 12.37 6.36 1.60
CA ARG A 119 13.79 6.25 2.00
C ARG A 119 14.25 7.29 3.04
N GLN A 120 13.50 8.38 3.19
CA GLN A 120 13.78 9.49 4.09
C GLN A 120 12.72 9.64 5.20
N SER A 121 11.88 8.62 5.41
CA SER A 121 10.83 8.60 6.42
C SER A 121 10.64 7.19 6.99
N GLU A 122 9.77 7.06 7.98
CA GLU A 122 9.40 5.79 8.60
C GLU A 122 7.91 5.49 8.39
N ASN A 123 7.51 4.23 8.52
CA ASN A 123 6.10 3.81 8.50
C ASN A 123 5.66 3.17 9.82
N LEU A 124 4.36 2.92 9.94
CA LEU A 124 3.73 2.35 11.13
C LEU A 124 3.74 0.83 11.18
N PHE A 125 4.31 0.10 10.21
CA PHE A 125 4.30 -1.37 10.26
C PHE A 125 5.09 -1.93 11.46
N ALA A 126 5.91 -1.10 12.09
CA ALA A 126 6.58 -1.38 13.38
C ALA A 126 5.70 -1.23 14.61
N SER A 127 4.57 -0.53 14.47
CA SER A 127 3.72 -0.10 15.55
C SER A 127 2.62 -1.11 15.80
N GLU A 128 2.22 -1.23 17.06
CA GLU A 128 0.99 -1.92 17.41
C GLU A 128 -0.22 -1.03 17.10
N PHE A 129 -1.22 -1.61 16.46
CA PHE A 129 -2.49 -0.93 16.22
C PHE A 129 -3.35 -0.95 17.49
N ASN A 130 -3.42 0.17 18.23
CA ASN A 130 -4.15 0.27 19.50
C ASN A 130 -4.79 1.66 19.70
N ASP A 131 -5.59 1.80 20.76
CA ASP A 131 -6.29 3.07 21.05
C ASP A 131 -5.34 4.23 21.36
N ARG A 132 -4.15 3.93 21.88
CA ARG A 132 -3.10 4.93 22.11
C ARG A 132 -2.60 5.51 20.79
N LEU A 133 -2.34 4.67 19.79
CA LEU A 133 -2.01 5.10 18.44
C LEU A 133 -3.14 5.97 17.86
N LEU A 134 -4.39 5.50 17.97
CA LEU A 134 -5.54 6.23 17.42
C LEU A 134 -5.82 7.56 18.13
N GLY A 135 -5.51 7.68 19.41
CA GLY A 135 -5.70 8.91 20.19
C GLY A 135 -4.61 9.98 20.02
N SER A 136 -3.52 9.67 19.32
CA SER A 136 -2.45 10.64 19.05
C SER A 136 -2.80 11.58 17.90
N ALA A 137 -2.25 12.78 17.93
CA ALA A 137 -2.46 13.79 16.90
C ALA A 137 -1.80 13.41 15.57
N VAL A 138 -2.43 13.79 14.46
CA VAL A 138 -1.88 13.56 13.11
C VAL A 138 -0.51 14.23 12.95
N GLY A 139 -0.37 15.48 13.40
CA GLY A 139 0.89 16.23 13.33
C GLY A 139 2.02 15.58 14.14
N GLU A 140 1.70 15.05 15.33
CA GLU A 140 2.66 14.32 16.16
C GLU A 140 3.27 13.14 15.38
N TYR A 141 2.43 12.35 14.70
CA TYR A 141 2.91 11.20 13.94
C TYR A 141 3.58 11.59 12.62
N ARG A 142 3.15 12.66 11.94
CA ARG A 142 3.87 13.18 10.77
C ARG A 142 5.28 13.61 11.14
N HIS A 143 5.42 14.30 12.28
CA HIS A 143 6.73 14.68 12.80
C HIS A 143 7.58 13.45 13.14
N ARG A 144 7.04 12.51 13.92
CA ARG A 144 7.79 11.30 14.35
C ARG A 144 8.23 10.40 13.18
N LEU A 145 7.42 10.33 12.13
CA LEU A 145 7.76 9.55 10.93
C LEU A 145 8.62 10.33 9.93
N GLY A 146 8.99 11.58 10.22
CA GLY A 146 9.82 12.41 9.35
C GLY A 146 9.12 12.89 8.07
N LEU A 147 7.79 12.98 8.07
CA LEU A 147 6.99 13.33 6.88
C LEU A 147 6.93 14.84 6.58
N GLU A 148 7.43 15.67 7.49
CA GLU A 148 7.36 17.15 7.40
C GLU A 148 8.66 17.77 6.87
N HIS A 149 9.74 17.00 6.78
CA HIS A 149 11.03 17.51 6.33
C HIS A 149 11.08 17.66 4.81
N THR A 150 11.79 18.68 4.35
CA THR A 150 12.13 18.82 2.92
C THR A 150 13.02 17.66 2.51
N LEU A 151 12.64 16.98 1.42
CA LEU A 151 13.41 15.86 0.90
C LEU A 151 14.81 16.32 0.47
N SER A 152 15.81 15.59 0.94
CA SER A 152 17.18 15.70 0.45
C SER A 152 17.35 14.98 -0.88
N SER A 153 18.39 15.33 -1.63
CA SER A 153 18.74 14.61 -2.86
C SER A 153 19.00 13.12 -2.57
N PRO A 154 18.42 12.19 -3.35
CA PRO A 154 18.63 10.76 -3.14
C PRO A 154 20.10 10.36 -3.27
N SER A 155 20.55 9.46 -2.39
CA SER A 155 21.89 8.88 -2.44
C SER A 155 21.98 7.76 -3.49
N LEU A 156 23.21 7.34 -3.83
CA LEU A 156 23.44 6.15 -4.67
C LEU A 156 22.79 4.88 -4.08
N SER A 157 22.76 4.76 -2.75
CA SER A 157 22.10 3.64 -2.06
C SER A 157 20.60 3.64 -2.30
N ASP A 158 19.97 4.83 -2.32
CA ASP A 158 18.54 4.96 -2.55
C ASP A 158 18.18 4.58 -3.99
N TYR A 159 19.00 4.98 -4.97
CA TYR A 159 18.83 4.55 -6.35
C TYR A 159 19.00 3.04 -6.52
N ALA A 160 20.02 2.44 -5.90
CA ALA A 160 20.25 1.00 -5.95
C ALA A 160 19.08 0.22 -5.33
N ALA A 161 18.59 0.68 -4.17
CA ALA A 161 17.42 0.10 -3.51
C ALA A 161 16.16 0.22 -4.39
N PHE A 162 15.95 1.37 -5.02
CA PHE A 162 14.81 1.57 -5.92
C PHE A 162 14.83 0.60 -7.10
N VAL A 163 15.98 0.48 -7.78
CA VAL A 163 16.14 -0.44 -8.92
C VAL A 163 15.91 -1.89 -8.47
N PHE A 164 16.45 -2.28 -7.31
CA PHE A 164 16.24 -3.60 -6.75
C PHE A 164 14.75 -3.90 -6.51
N TRP A 165 14.05 -3.02 -5.80
CA TRP A 165 12.64 -3.23 -5.45
C TRP A 165 11.72 -3.17 -6.68
N VAL A 166 11.99 -2.28 -7.63
CA VAL A 166 11.26 -2.23 -8.90
C VAL A 166 11.46 -3.53 -9.70
N THR A 167 12.70 -4.03 -9.78
CA THR A 167 12.99 -5.29 -10.47
C THR A 167 12.25 -6.46 -9.81
N LEU A 168 12.31 -6.53 -8.48
CA LEU A 168 11.61 -7.55 -7.71
C LEU A 168 10.08 -7.47 -7.90
N ALA A 169 9.51 -6.27 -7.84
CA ALA A 169 8.08 -6.03 -8.08
C ALA A 169 7.63 -6.53 -9.45
N VAL A 170 8.39 -6.21 -10.51
CA VAL A 170 8.09 -6.67 -11.87
C VAL A 170 8.16 -8.19 -11.97
N LEU A 171 9.19 -8.83 -11.39
CA LEU A 171 9.33 -10.29 -11.43
C LEU A 171 8.16 -10.98 -10.72
N ILE A 172 7.80 -10.52 -9.51
CA ILE A 172 6.69 -11.11 -8.75
C ILE A 172 5.37 -10.89 -9.51
N TYR A 173 5.16 -9.72 -10.12
CA TYR A 173 3.97 -9.43 -10.94
C TYR A 173 3.84 -10.40 -12.12
N LEU A 174 4.92 -10.58 -12.89
CA LEU A 174 4.94 -11.50 -14.02
C LEU A 174 4.67 -12.95 -13.58
N ILE A 175 5.19 -13.38 -12.44
CA ILE A 175 4.90 -14.71 -11.90
C ILE A 175 3.43 -14.82 -11.49
N SER A 176 2.92 -13.83 -10.73
CA SER A 176 1.58 -13.88 -10.14
C SER A 176 0.46 -13.79 -11.18
N VAL A 177 0.69 -13.08 -12.29
CA VAL A 177 -0.27 -12.98 -13.39
C VAL A 177 0.01 -14.05 -14.46
N GLY A 178 1.28 -14.27 -14.81
CA GLY A 178 1.67 -15.15 -15.91
C GLY A 178 1.41 -16.63 -15.64
N VAL A 179 1.65 -17.11 -14.42
CA VAL A 179 1.43 -18.53 -14.09
C VAL A 179 -0.06 -18.91 -14.19
N PRO A 180 -1.02 -18.18 -13.59
CA PRO A 180 -2.44 -18.48 -13.78
C PRO A 180 -2.88 -18.44 -15.24
N VAL A 181 -2.42 -17.46 -16.02
CA VAL A 181 -2.74 -17.34 -17.45
C VAL A 181 -2.22 -18.56 -18.22
N ALA A 182 -0.99 -18.99 -17.96
CA ALA A 182 -0.42 -20.17 -18.59
C ALA A 182 -1.19 -21.45 -18.24
N LEU A 183 -1.53 -21.65 -16.97
CA LEU A 183 -2.30 -22.81 -16.51
C LEU A 183 -3.71 -22.87 -17.13
N ILE A 184 -4.41 -21.73 -17.17
CA ILE A 184 -5.72 -21.63 -17.83
C ILE A 184 -5.59 -21.93 -19.32
N SER A 185 -4.57 -21.39 -19.98
CA SER A 185 -4.34 -21.62 -21.41
C SER A 185 -4.07 -23.09 -21.72
N LEU A 186 -3.28 -23.78 -20.88
CA LEU A 186 -3.01 -25.20 -20.98
C LEU A 186 -4.28 -26.04 -20.74
N LEU A 187 -5.10 -25.67 -19.75
CA LEU A 187 -6.37 -26.34 -19.49
C LEU A 187 -7.35 -26.20 -20.67
N VAL A 188 -7.47 -24.99 -21.23
CA VAL A 188 -8.31 -24.74 -22.41
C VAL A 188 -7.80 -25.53 -23.62
N TYR A 189 -6.48 -25.54 -23.85
CA TYR A 189 -5.88 -26.35 -24.90
C TYR A 189 -6.23 -27.84 -24.70
N TRP A 190 -6.09 -28.36 -23.49
CA TRP A 190 -6.43 -29.75 -23.19
C TRP A 190 -7.90 -30.06 -23.50
N ILE A 191 -8.84 -29.22 -23.06
CA ILE A 191 -10.29 -29.39 -23.31
C ILE A 191 -10.65 -29.34 -24.81
N ILE A 192 -9.95 -28.53 -25.60
CA ILE A 192 -10.26 -28.36 -27.03
C ILE A 192 -9.71 -29.52 -27.87
N PHE A 193 -8.54 -30.05 -27.50
CA PHE A 193 -7.77 -30.96 -28.33
C PHE A 193 -7.72 -32.41 -27.82
N TRP A 194 -8.31 -32.70 -26.64
CA TRP A 194 -8.38 -34.03 -26.03
C TRP A 194 -9.75 -34.25 -25.38
#